data_AF-A0A0Q6B0R6-F1
#
_entry.id   AF-A0A0Q6B0R6-F1
#
_cell.length_a   1.000
_cell.length_b   1.000
_cell.length_c   1.000
_cell.angle_alpha   90.00
_cell.angle_beta   90.00
_cell.angle_gamma   90.00
#
_symmetry.space_group_name_H-M   'P 1'
#
loop_
_entity.id
_entity.type
_entity.pdbx_description
1 polymer ?
#
loop_
_entity_poly.entity_id
_entity_poly.type
_entity_poly.pdbx_seq_one_letter_code
_entity_poly.pdbx_strand_id
1 'polypeptide(L)'
;MKKKLILSFIISLLKKIKHELKQYNNKTKTLTIKIQRMQINPILNVSDYYFDVFMSISEALTGFSVNELQSTGLATDYYTHILGEIELATFTAFLNTSRRILESSSDEEQLVHSIKTIILSAPATKGIADNVITLWYLGTWEGSYVNDRSYKEGLVWNVMHSHPPGAKQPGYKSWAIQPVNSKL
;
A
#
# COMPACT_ATOMS: atom_id res chain seq x y z
N MET A 1 -53.57 18.10 -2.51
CA MET A 1 -52.33 18.77 -2.99
C MET A 1 -51.30 19.08 -1.88
N LYS A 2 -51.67 19.70 -0.74
CA LYS A 2 -50.71 20.17 0.29
C LYS A 2 -49.78 19.09 0.89
N LYS A 3 -50.26 17.87 1.15
CA LYS A 3 -49.45 16.77 1.73
C LYS A 3 -48.27 16.31 0.83
N LYS A 4 -48.45 16.29 -0.49
CA LYS A 4 -47.42 15.86 -1.45
C LYS A 4 -46.28 16.89 -1.57
N LEU A 5 -46.61 18.17 -1.44
CA LEU A 5 -45.62 19.26 -1.39
C LEU A 5 -44.75 19.17 -0.13
N ILE A 6 -45.37 18.95 1.03
CA ILE A 6 -44.68 18.82 2.32
C ILE A 6 -43.73 17.61 2.31
N LEU A 7 -44.18 16.47 1.79
CA LEU A 7 -43.34 15.27 1.69
C LEU A 7 -42.13 15.48 0.76
N SER A 8 -42.32 16.14 -0.38
CA SER A 8 -41.23 16.49 -1.30
C SER A 8 -40.19 17.42 -0.65
N PHE A 9 -40.66 18.40 0.13
CA PHE A 9 -39.80 19.32 0.88
C PHE A 9 -38.97 18.60 1.94
N ILE A 10 -39.59 17.71 2.72
CA ILE A 10 -38.89 16.91 3.75
C ILE A 10 -37.84 15.99 3.12
N ILE A 11 -38.14 15.32 2.01
CA ILE A 11 -37.17 14.46 1.31
C ILE A 11 -35.98 15.27 0.78
N SER A 12 -36.24 16.46 0.24
CA SER A 12 -35.17 17.37 -0.23
C SER A 12 -34.28 17.83 0.93
N LEU A 13 -34.90 18.18 2.07
CA LEU A 13 -34.18 18.57 3.29
C LEU A 13 -33.31 17.43 3.83
N LEU A 14 -33.83 16.20 3.88
CA LEU A 14 -33.08 15.02 4.32
C LEU A 14 -31.89 14.70 3.41
N LYS A 15 -32.05 14.83 2.08
CA LYS A 15 -30.95 14.66 1.12
C LYS A 15 -29.85 15.69 1.35
N LYS A 16 -30.24 16.95 1.58
CA LYS A 16 -29.29 18.04 1.86
C LYS A 16 -28.53 17.76 3.16
N ILE A 17 -29.21 17.39 4.24
CA ILE A 17 -28.59 17.03 5.51
C ILE A 17 -27.61 15.86 5.35
N LYS A 18 -27.99 14.80 4.61
CA LYS A 18 -27.10 13.66 4.36
C LYS A 18 -25.82 14.07 3.61
N HIS A 19 -25.93 14.98 2.64
CA HIS A 19 -24.77 15.49 1.90
C HIS A 19 -23.85 16.32 2.79
N GLU A 20 -24.39 17.23 3.59
CA GLU A 20 -23.63 18.04 4.55
C GLU A 20 -22.90 17.17 5.58
N LEU A 21 -23.56 16.12 6.10
CA LEU A 21 -22.94 15.15 7.02
C LEU A 21 -21.78 14.39 6.38
N LYS A 22 -21.90 14.01 5.10
CA LYS A 22 -20.81 13.36 4.36
C LYS A 22 -19.61 14.30 4.19
N GLN A 23 -19.86 15.57 3.89
CA GLN A 23 -18.80 16.57 3.75
C GLN A 23 -18.12 16.86 5.09
N TYR A 24 -18.89 16.93 6.17
CA TYR A 24 -18.36 17.08 7.52
C TYR A 24 -17.45 15.90 7.90
N ASN A 25 -17.89 14.65 7.68
CA ASN A 25 -17.10 13.46 7.97
C ASN A 25 -15.81 13.36 7.13
N ASN A 26 -15.85 13.78 5.87
CA ASN A 26 -14.63 13.83 5.05
C ASN A 26 -13.66 14.90 5.58
N LYS A 27 -14.16 16.09 5.92
CA LYS A 27 -13.36 17.18 6.48
C LYS A 27 -12.74 16.81 7.81
N THR A 28 -13.47 16.10 8.68
CA THR A 28 -12.91 15.58 9.94
C THR A 28 -11.87 14.50 9.68
N LYS A 29 -12.09 13.56 8.75
CA LYS A 29 -11.05 12.57 8.35
C LYS A 29 -9.78 13.26 7.84
N THR A 30 -9.90 14.25 6.96
CA THR A 30 -8.76 15.04 6.46
C THR A 30 -8.06 15.83 7.57
N LEU A 31 -8.82 16.40 8.50
CA LEU A 31 -8.28 17.15 9.63
C LEU A 31 -7.58 16.23 10.63
N THR A 32 -8.13 15.06 10.93
CA THR A 32 -7.50 14.03 11.76
C THR A 32 -6.19 13.56 11.13
N ILE A 33 -6.17 13.29 9.81
CA ILE A 33 -4.94 12.95 9.09
C ILE A 33 -3.93 14.11 9.16
N LYS A 34 -4.38 15.35 9.00
CA LYS A 34 -3.51 16.54 9.05
C LYS A 34 -2.96 16.82 10.44
N ILE A 35 -3.76 16.63 11.49
CA ILE A 35 -3.35 16.74 12.90
C ILE A 35 -2.39 15.61 13.24
N GLN A 36 -2.67 14.39 12.81
CA GLN A 36 -1.76 13.26 12.95
C GLN A 36 -0.42 13.55 12.27
N ARG A 37 -0.42 14.15 11.07
CA ARG A 37 0.79 14.62 10.37
C ARG A 37 1.49 15.82 11.04
N MET A 38 0.75 16.71 11.71
CA MET A 38 1.30 17.88 12.43
C MET A 38 1.86 17.52 13.81
N GLN A 39 1.36 16.48 14.46
CA GLN A 39 1.87 16.01 15.77
C GLN A 39 3.12 15.13 15.65
N ILE A 40 3.62 14.82 14.44
CA ILE A 40 4.84 14.02 14.20
C ILE A 40 6.12 14.87 14.24
N ASN A 41 6.22 15.90 15.10
CA ASN A 41 7.47 16.67 15.23
C ASN A 41 7.68 17.23 16.65
N PRO A 42 7.69 16.34 17.66
CA PRO A 42 8.89 16.27 18.50
C PRO A 42 9.32 14.83 18.91
N ILE A 43 8.73 13.78 18.34
CA ILE A 43 9.14 12.37 18.57
C ILE A 43 9.78 11.83 17.30
N LEU A 44 11.07 12.09 17.10
CA LEU A 44 11.86 11.27 16.19
C LEU A 44 11.95 9.85 16.80
N ASN A 45 11.01 8.94 16.51
CA ASN A 45 11.32 7.50 16.50
C ASN A 45 10.16 6.56 16.09
N VAL A 46 8.93 6.74 16.58
CA VAL A 46 7.95 5.61 16.50
C VAL A 46 7.38 5.41 15.09
N SER A 47 7.09 6.49 14.37
CA SER A 47 6.65 6.41 12.98
C SER A 47 7.77 5.92 12.07
N ASP A 48 8.99 6.44 12.28
CA ASP A 48 10.17 6.07 11.50
C ASP A 48 10.52 4.59 11.75
N TYR A 49 10.41 4.14 13.00
CA TYR A 49 10.58 2.75 13.38
C TYR A 49 9.59 1.80 12.69
N TYR A 50 8.29 2.13 12.72
CA TYR A 50 7.29 1.29 12.04
C TYR A 50 7.43 1.33 10.52
N PHE A 51 7.92 2.44 9.98
CA PHE A 51 8.30 2.54 8.58
C PHE A 51 9.49 1.65 8.24
N ASP A 52 10.55 1.62 9.07
CA ASP A 52 11.71 0.75 8.88
C ASP A 52 11.33 -0.72 8.95
N VAL A 53 10.46 -1.10 9.90
CA VAL A 53 9.90 -2.46 9.97
C VAL A 53 9.09 -2.79 8.71
N PHE A 54 8.27 -1.86 8.22
CA PHE A 54 7.52 -2.02 6.97
C PHE A 54 8.45 -2.23 5.77
N MET A 55 9.55 -1.47 5.69
CA MET A 55 10.54 -1.62 4.62
C MET A 55 11.27 -2.96 4.70
N SER A 56 11.65 -3.38 5.92
CA SER A 56 12.38 -4.63 6.15
C SER A 56 11.51 -5.86 5.84
N ILE A 57 10.24 -5.86 6.27
CA ILE A 57 9.33 -6.97 5.91
C ILE A 57 8.97 -6.95 4.43
N SER A 58 8.89 -5.76 3.80
CA SER A 58 8.66 -5.66 2.36
C SER A 58 9.81 -6.28 1.57
N GLU A 59 11.06 -6.07 1.98
CA GLU A 59 12.21 -6.74 1.38
C GLU A 59 12.06 -8.26 1.45
N ALA A 60 11.80 -8.79 2.64
CA ALA A 60 11.65 -10.24 2.83
C ALA A 60 10.45 -10.84 2.06
N LEU A 61 9.35 -10.08 1.87
CA LEU A 61 8.16 -10.55 1.15
C LEU A 61 8.32 -10.48 -0.37
N THR A 62 9.14 -9.56 -0.89
CA THR A 62 9.27 -9.31 -2.33
C THR A 62 10.56 -9.87 -2.92
N GLY A 63 11.59 -10.09 -2.10
CA GLY A 63 12.93 -10.46 -2.56
C GLY A 63 13.72 -9.31 -3.17
N PHE A 64 13.22 -8.07 -3.10
CA PHE A 64 13.95 -6.86 -3.51
C PHE A 64 14.52 -6.16 -2.29
N SER A 65 15.75 -5.67 -2.37
CA SER A 65 16.40 -4.97 -1.25
C SER A 65 15.65 -3.68 -0.87
N VAL A 66 15.77 -3.26 0.39
CA VAL A 66 15.23 -1.96 0.84
C VAL A 66 15.64 -0.80 -0.08
N ASN A 67 16.88 -0.80 -0.59
CA ASN A 67 17.37 0.23 -1.51
C ASN A 67 16.60 0.23 -2.84
N GLU A 68 16.34 -0.95 -3.42
CA GLU A 68 15.54 -1.09 -4.63
C GLU A 68 14.10 -0.63 -4.39
N LEU A 69 13.50 -1.03 -3.26
CA LEU A 69 12.16 -0.59 -2.87
C LEU A 69 12.08 0.93 -2.70
N GLN A 70 13.06 1.55 -2.04
CA GLN A 70 13.13 3.01 -1.88
C GLN A 70 13.33 3.74 -3.21
N SER A 71 14.10 3.17 -4.13
CA SER A 71 14.39 3.77 -5.43
C SER A 71 13.15 3.96 -6.31
N THR A 72 12.07 3.20 -6.06
CA THR A 72 10.76 3.40 -6.70
C THR A 72 10.13 4.76 -6.37
N GLY A 73 10.52 5.38 -5.25
CA GLY A 73 9.88 6.58 -4.73
C GLY A 73 8.46 6.36 -4.17
N LEU A 74 8.04 5.10 -3.99
CA LEU A 74 6.68 4.71 -3.56
C LEU A 74 6.60 4.23 -2.11
N ALA A 75 7.73 4.07 -1.42
CA ALA A 75 7.78 3.54 -0.05
C ALA A 75 6.84 4.28 0.92
N THR A 76 6.95 5.61 0.99
CA THR A 76 6.07 6.43 1.84
C THR A 76 4.62 6.43 1.33
N ASP A 77 4.41 6.45 0.01
CA ASP A 77 3.07 6.42 -0.57
C ASP A 77 2.33 5.14 -0.18
N TYR A 78 2.97 3.97 -0.29
CA TYR A 78 2.37 2.69 0.07
C TYR A 78 2.16 2.52 1.57
N TYR A 79 3.15 2.90 2.38
CA TYR A 79 3.00 2.86 3.83
C TYR A 79 1.82 3.72 4.30
N THR A 80 1.73 4.96 3.80
CA THR A 80 0.65 5.88 4.18
C THR A 80 -0.70 5.48 3.58
N HIS A 81 -0.72 4.82 2.42
CA HIS A 81 -1.94 4.26 1.84
C HIS A 81 -2.50 3.15 2.73
N ILE A 82 -1.67 2.18 3.13
CA ILE A 82 -2.09 1.10 4.03
C ILE A 82 -2.64 1.64 5.36
N LEU A 83 -1.97 2.65 5.95
CA LEU A 83 -2.44 3.32 7.17
C LEU A 83 -3.82 4.01 6.99
N GLY A 84 -4.17 4.39 5.77
CA GLY A 84 -5.45 5.03 5.45
C GLY A 84 -6.60 4.05 5.20
N GLU A 85 -6.27 2.83 4.78
CA GLU A 85 -7.23 1.79 4.37
C GLU A 85 -7.44 0.70 5.44
N ILE A 86 -6.41 0.37 6.22
CA ILE A 86 -6.48 -0.63 7.30
C ILE A 86 -6.57 0.08 8.65
N GLU A 87 -7.33 -0.50 9.59
CA GLU A 87 -7.38 -0.03 10.98
C GLU A 87 -5.97 -0.01 11.60
N LEU A 88 -5.61 1.10 12.24
CA LEU A 88 -4.29 1.32 12.82
C LEU A 88 -3.84 0.18 13.76
N ALA A 89 -4.74 -0.31 14.61
CA ALA A 89 -4.43 -1.40 15.54
C ALA A 89 -4.04 -2.68 14.80
N THR A 90 -4.75 -3.01 13.73
CA THR A 90 -4.52 -4.19 12.90
C THR A 90 -3.20 -4.10 12.15
N PHE A 91 -2.90 -2.96 11.52
CA PHE A 91 -1.63 -2.79 10.82
C PHE A 91 -0.44 -2.74 11.79
N THR A 92 -0.60 -2.10 12.95
CA THR A 92 0.42 -2.09 14.00
C THR A 92 0.68 -3.49 14.55
N ALA A 93 -0.35 -4.32 14.72
CA ALA A 93 -0.20 -5.71 15.14
C ALA A 93 0.56 -6.55 14.10
N PHE A 94 0.30 -6.32 12.81
CA PHE A 94 1.09 -6.91 11.72
C PHE A 94 2.56 -6.49 11.83
N LEU A 95 2.86 -5.19 11.90
CA LEU A 95 4.24 -4.69 11.99
C LEU A 95 4.97 -5.20 13.25
N ASN A 96 4.30 -5.27 14.40
CA ASN A 96 4.89 -5.85 15.61
C ASN A 96 5.21 -7.34 15.45
N THR A 97 4.38 -8.08 14.71
CA THR A 97 4.63 -9.49 14.40
C THR A 97 5.79 -9.63 13.43
N SER A 98 5.82 -8.82 12.37
CA SER A 98 6.92 -8.76 11.40
C SER A 98 8.25 -8.44 12.07
N ARG A 99 8.26 -7.46 12.98
CA ARG A 99 9.45 -7.13 13.76
C ARG A 99 9.96 -8.32 14.57
N ARG A 100 9.08 -9.01 15.30
CA ARG A 100 9.48 -10.14 16.15
C ARG A 100 10.17 -11.23 15.33
N ILE A 101 9.67 -11.53 14.13
CA ILE A 101 10.28 -12.54 13.27
C ILE A 101 11.61 -12.05 12.65
N LEU A 102 11.72 -10.76 12.32
CA LEU A 102 12.96 -10.17 11.80
C LEU A 102 14.06 -10.18 12.88
N GLU A 103 13.72 -9.83 14.12
CA GLU A 103 14.66 -9.82 15.25
C GLU A 103 15.05 -11.23 15.73
N SER A 104 14.15 -12.22 15.61
CA SER A 104 14.42 -13.58 16.08
C SER A 104 15.17 -14.46 15.08
N SER A 105 15.19 -14.08 13.81
CA SER A 105 15.81 -14.89 12.75
C SER A 105 17.30 -14.64 12.69
N SER A 106 18.10 -15.69 12.81
CA SER A 106 19.57 -15.57 12.76
C SER A 106 20.13 -15.67 11.33
N ASP A 107 19.34 -16.21 10.41
CA ASP A 107 19.69 -16.41 8.99
C ASP A 107 18.43 -16.30 8.11
N GLU A 108 18.65 -16.30 6.79
CA GLU A 108 17.60 -16.16 5.79
C GLU A 108 16.62 -17.34 5.79
N GLU A 109 17.09 -18.58 6.02
CA GLU A 109 16.22 -19.76 6.04
C GLU A 109 15.22 -19.71 7.19
N GLN A 110 15.68 -19.31 8.38
CA GLN A 110 14.83 -19.11 9.56
C GLN A 110 13.80 -17.99 9.34
N LEU A 111 14.20 -16.91 8.67
CA LEU A 111 13.29 -15.81 8.35
C LEU A 111 12.19 -16.28 7.40
N VAL A 112 12.57 -16.96 6.31
CA VAL A 112 11.62 -17.52 5.33
C VAL A 112 10.66 -18.51 6.00
N HIS A 113 11.18 -19.38 6.88
CA HIS A 113 10.35 -20.31 7.63
C HIS A 113 9.35 -19.58 8.54
N SER A 114 9.79 -18.55 9.26
CA SER A 114 8.96 -17.74 10.15
C SER A 114 7.88 -16.96 9.39
N ILE A 115 8.21 -16.39 8.23
CA ILE A 115 7.22 -15.74 7.36
C ILE A 115 6.13 -16.73 6.95
N LYS A 116 6.50 -17.94 6.52
CA LYS A 116 5.53 -18.97 6.12
C LYS A 116 4.61 -19.40 7.27
N THR A 117 5.18 -19.66 8.45
CA THR A 117 4.44 -20.24 9.58
C THR A 117 3.69 -19.21 10.43
N ILE A 118 4.13 -17.96 10.47
CA ILE A 118 3.54 -16.91 11.31
C ILE A 118 2.74 -15.92 10.48
N ILE A 119 3.35 -15.34 9.44
CA ILE A 119 2.71 -14.26 8.65
C ILE A 119 1.70 -14.84 7.66
N LEU A 120 2.08 -15.85 6.89
CA LEU A 120 1.25 -16.38 5.79
C LEU A 120 0.22 -17.43 6.24
N SER A 121 0.38 -18.00 7.44
CA SER A 121 -0.53 -19.03 7.96
C SER A 121 -1.78 -18.47 8.66
N ALA A 122 -1.72 -17.27 9.24
CA ALA A 122 -2.86 -16.65 9.90
C ALA A 122 -3.61 -15.70 8.94
N PRO A 123 -4.95 -15.83 8.76
CA PRO A 123 -5.69 -15.04 7.77
C PRO A 123 -5.55 -13.53 7.91
N ALA A 124 -5.51 -13.01 9.14
CA ALA A 124 -5.41 -11.57 9.40
C ALA A 124 -4.07 -10.97 8.94
N THR A 125 -2.95 -11.65 9.22
CA THR A 125 -1.61 -11.20 8.79
C THR A 125 -1.35 -11.53 7.32
N LYS A 126 -1.87 -12.67 6.84
CA LYS A 126 -1.74 -13.07 5.44
C LYS A 126 -2.40 -12.06 4.52
N GLY A 127 -3.61 -11.60 4.83
CA GLY A 127 -4.29 -10.59 4.00
C GLY A 127 -3.51 -9.28 3.86
N ILE A 128 -2.83 -8.86 4.94
CA ILE A 128 -1.97 -7.66 4.91
C ILE A 128 -0.71 -7.94 4.09
N ALA A 129 -0.07 -9.10 4.26
CA ALA A 129 1.10 -9.48 3.46
C ALA A 129 0.77 -9.55 1.96
N ASP A 130 -0.36 -10.15 1.60
CA ASP A 130 -0.84 -10.21 0.22
C ASP A 130 -1.05 -8.80 -0.36
N ASN A 131 -1.62 -7.87 0.44
CA ASN A 131 -1.79 -6.48 0.03
C ASN A 131 -0.44 -5.75 -0.14
N VAL A 132 0.52 -5.96 0.76
CA VAL A 132 1.88 -5.39 0.65
C VAL A 132 2.57 -5.90 -0.63
N ILE A 133 2.51 -7.21 -0.89
CA ILE A 133 3.05 -7.81 -2.11
C ILE A 133 2.36 -7.22 -3.35
N THR A 134 1.03 -7.12 -3.33
CA THR A 134 0.23 -6.57 -4.45
C THR A 134 0.60 -5.11 -4.73
N LEU A 135 0.77 -4.29 -3.69
CA LEU A 135 1.22 -2.90 -3.84
C LEU A 135 2.61 -2.83 -4.47
N TRP A 136 3.57 -3.62 -4.00
CA TRP A 136 4.92 -3.58 -4.53
C TRP A 136 4.99 -4.07 -5.98
N TYR A 137 4.38 -5.20 -6.29
CA TYR A 137 4.45 -5.79 -7.63
C TYR A 137 3.58 -5.06 -8.66
N LEU A 138 2.33 -4.77 -8.30
CA LEU A 138 1.32 -4.27 -9.24
C LEU A 138 1.00 -2.80 -9.06
N GLY A 139 1.32 -2.23 -7.89
CA GLY A 139 0.98 -0.85 -7.57
C GLY A 139 -0.51 -0.59 -7.38
N THR A 140 -1.28 -1.64 -7.11
CA THR A 140 -2.73 -1.57 -6.98
C THR A 140 -3.20 -1.89 -5.57
N TRP A 141 -4.32 -1.28 -5.21
CA TRP A 141 -5.13 -1.60 -4.04
C TRP A 141 -6.55 -1.86 -4.52
N GLU A 142 -7.10 -3.04 -4.20
CA GLU A 142 -8.45 -3.47 -4.67
C GLU A 142 -8.64 -3.28 -6.19
N GLY A 143 -7.58 -3.52 -6.97
CA GLY A 143 -7.60 -3.43 -8.44
C GLY A 143 -7.43 -2.02 -9.02
N SER A 144 -7.27 -0.99 -8.19
CA SER A 144 -7.02 0.40 -8.64
C SER A 144 -5.60 0.84 -8.30
N TYR A 145 -4.94 1.57 -9.21
CA TYR A 145 -3.61 2.13 -8.92
C TYR A 145 -3.67 3.14 -7.78
N VAL A 146 -2.71 3.07 -6.86
CA VAL A 146 -2.62 4.01 -5.72
C VAL A 146 -2.33 5.43 -6.22
N ASN A 147 -1.44 5.56 -7.20
CA ASN A 147 -1.14 6.83 -7.88
C ASN A 147 -0.56 6.61 -9.29
N ASP A 148 -0.36 7.70 -10.02
CA ASP A 148 0.14 7.69 -11.41
C ASP A 148 1.53 7.05 -11.59
N ARG A 149 2.34 6.99 -10.51
CA ARG A 149 3.67 6.36 -10.51
C ARG A 149 3.59 4.87 -10.20
N SER A 150 2.57 4.42 -9.46
CA SER A 150 2.42 3.02 -9.06
C SER A 150 2.42 2.06 -10.26
N TYR A 151 1.81 2.45 -11.37
CA TYR A 151 1.89 1.67 -12.62
C TYR A 151 3.31 1.62 -13.18
N LYS A 152 4.06 2.72 -13.11
CA LYS A 152 5.36 2.88 -13.79
C LYS A 152 6.52 2.21 -13.05
N GLU A 153 6.42 2.16 -11.73
CA GLU A 153 7.50 1.68 -10.85
C GLU A 153 7.13 0.36 -10.14
N GLY A 154 6.05 -0.31 -10.56
CA GLY A 154 5.69 -1.64 -10.05
C GLY A 154 6.79 -2.67 -10.32
N LEU A 155 7.13 -3.49 -9.32
CA LEU A 155 8.24 -4.44 -9.40
C LEU A 155 8.02 -5.54 -10.44
N VAL A 156 6.78 -5.75 -10.90
CA VAL A 156 6.48 -6.71 -11.98
C VAL A 156 7.28 -6.42 -13.25
N TRP A 157 7.57 -5.15 -13.55
CA TRP A 157 8.37 -4.78 -14.72
C TRP A 157 9.82 -5.27 -14.61
N ASN A 158 10.40 -5.17 -13.40
CA ASN A 158 11.76 -5.65 -13.13
C ASN A 158 11.84 -7.17 -13.28
N VAL A 159 10.87 -7.90 -12.71
CA VAL A 159 10.82 -9.37 -12.80
C VAL A 159 10.63 -9.85 -14.24
N MET A 160 9.83 -9.14 -15.04
CA MET A 160 9.65 -9.46 -16.46
C MET A 160 10.81 -8.99 -17.35
N HIS A 161 11.84 -8.33 -16.78
CA HIS A 161 12.89 -7.64 -17.53
C HIS A 161 12.31 -6.74 -18.64
N SER A 162 11.25 -6.00 -18.31
CA SER A 162 10.46 -5.18 -19.23
C SER A 162 10.28 -3.76 -18.68
N HIS A 163 9.55 -2.93 -19.40
CA HIS A 163 9.20 -1.57 -19.00
C HIS A 163 7.67 -1.37 -19.12
N PRO A 164 7.08 -0.47 -18.33
CA PRO A 164 5.64 -0.21 -18.37
C PRO A 164 5.20 0.31 -19.75
N PRO A 165 4.32 -0.43 -20.48
CA PRO A 165 3.78 0.00 -21.77
C PRO A 165 3.16 1.40 -21.71
N GLY A 166 3.43 2.23 -22.72
CA GLY A 166 2.85 3.58 -22.81
C GLY A 166 3.38 4.60 -21.79
N ALA A 167 4.19 4.20 -20.81
CA ALA A 167 4.77 5.10 -19.81
C ALA A 167 6.29 5.25 -19.91
N LYS A 168 7.00 4.20 -20.33
CA LYS A 168 8.42 4.23 -20.68
C LYS A 168 8.57 3.60 -22.06
N GLN A 169 8.81 4.41 -23.09
CA GLN A 169 8.95 3.91 -24.46
C GLN A 169 10.25 3.13 -24.61
N PRO A 170 10.24 1.97 -25.29
CA PRO A 170 11.48 1.33 -25.70
C PRO A 170 12.26 2.23 -26.64
N GLY A 171 13.59 2.15 -26.60
CA GLY A 171 14.41 2.74 -27.64
C GLY A 171 14.07 2.17 -29.02
N TYR A 172 14.22 2.98 -30.08
CA TYR A 172 14.06 2.52 -31.46
C TYR A 172 14.93 1.28 -31.72
N LYS A 173 14.37 0.27 -32.41
CA LYS A 173 14.98 -1.05 -32.72
C LYS A 173 15.20 -2.00 -31.53
N SER A 174 14.67 -1.74 -30.34
CA SER A 174 14.72 -2.73 -29.23
C SER A 174 14.12 -4.09 -29.62
N TRP A 175 13.09 -4.08 -30.47
CA TRP A 175 12.40 -5.27 -31.00
C TRP A 175 13.20 -6.07 -32.03
N ALA A 176 14.36 -5.57 -32.48
CA ALA A 176 15.20 -6.25 -33.47
C ALA A 176 16.15 -7.29 -32.84
N ILE A 177 16.25 -7.32 -31.51
CA ILE A 177 17.13 -8.23 -30.77
C ILE A 177 16.36 -9.49 -30.40
N GLN A 178 16.90 -10.65 -30.80
CA GLN A 178 16.32 -11.96 -30.47
C GLN A 178 16.36 -12.18 -28.93
N PRO A 179 15.27 -12.65 -28.30
CA PRO A 179 15.28 -12.97 -26.87
C PRO A 179 16.29 -14.08 -26.57
N VAL A 180 17.01 -13.96 -25.44
CA VAL A 180 18.09 -14.89 -25.05
C VAL A 180 17.64 -16.35 -24.86
N ASN A 181 16.33 -16.61 -24.71
CA ASN A 181 15.76 -17.94 -24.47
C ASN A 181 14.91 -18.49 -25.63
N SER A 182 15.10 -18.02 -26.87
CA SER A 182 14.28 -18.45 -28.02
C SER A 182 14.69 -19.81 -28.64
N LYS A 183 15.57 -20.58 -28.00
CA LYS A 183 15.95 -21.91 -28.46
C LYS A 183 15.17 -22.97 -27.68
N LEU A 184 13.99 -23.30 -28.20
CA LEU A 184 13.28 -24.56 -27.94
C LEU A 184 13.47 -25.48 -29.15
#